data_AF-A0A973CTS0-F1
#
_entry.id   AF-A0A973CTS0-F1
#
_cell.length_a   1.000
_cell.length_b   1.000
_cell.length_c   1.000
_cell.angle_alpha   90.00
_cell.angle_beta   90.00
_cell.angle_gamma   90.00
#
_symmetry.space_group_name_H-M   'P 1'
#
loop_
_entity.id
_entity.type
_entity.pdbx_description
1 polymer ?
#
loop_
_entity_poly.entity_id
_entity_poly.type
_entity_poly.pdbx_seq_one_letter_code
_entity_poly.pdbx_strand_id
1 'polypeptide(L)'
;MPSTITFANGFGESIGPFLLWLRALGFFEWYVYMPIMTAVSIGIFWKLRDVLDRNGTFDGHRRPRRKLWLAAYYGLCFLSTNALAVAFKTLIVEELDYPARVWFEAYVSPLHFYITFVVLAYITVIVRNAGGRLDRALGLFVQVGLILGYSVGLFRIFNEPISLADPTSGVSGFVLCAWFACFNYDLYQRFVGRESRAQRGPSILRTRGPGRLS
;
A
#
# COMPACT_ATOMS: atom_id res chain seq x y z
N MET A 1 6.21 5.49 -43.16
CA MET A 1 4.84 6.00 -43.05
C MET A 1 4.53 6.11 -41.57
N PRO A 2 4.03 7.24 -41.05
CA PRO A 2 3.60 7.29 -39.66
C PRO A 2 2.41 6.33 -39.53
N SER A 3 2.57 5.26 -38.76
CA SER A 3 1.47 4.39 -38.38
C SER A 3 0.43 5.24 -37.65
N THR A 4 -0.77 5.34 -38.20
CA THR A 4 -1.89 6.03 -37.56
C THR A 4 -2.20 5.27 -36.28
N ILE A 5 -1.82 5.82 -35.13
CA ILE A 5 -2.07 5.19 -33.83
C ILE A 5 -3.55 5.33 -33.54
N THR A 6 -4.26 4.21 -33.53
CA THR A 6 -5.67 4.13 -33.14
C THR A 6 -5.75 3.75 -31.68
N PHE A 7 -6.30 4.65 -30.85
CA PHE A 7 -6.57 4.40 -29.43
C PHE A 7 -7.89 3.63 -29.26
N ALA A 8 -8.04 2.90 -28.16
CA ALA A 8 -9.21 2.04 -27.97
C ALA A 8 -10.43 2.78 -27.39
N ASN A 9 -10.26 4.00 -26.85
CA ASN A 9 -11.34 4.89 -26.40
C ASN A 9 -10.83 6.34 -26.21
N GLY A 10 -11.73 7.29 -25.90
CA GLY A 10 -11.39 8.70 -25.66
C GLY A 10 -10.56 8.98 -24.39
N PHE A 11 -10.55 8.06 -23.42
CA PHE A 11 -9.62 8.13 -22.29
C PHE A 11 -8.20 7.80 -22.76
N GLY A 12 -8.03 6.75 -23.57
CA GLY A 12 -6.80 6.38 -24.26
C GLY A 12 -6.26 7.50 -25.15
N GLU A 13 -7.12 8.23 -25.86
CA GLU A 13 -6.71 9.43 -26.62
C GLU A 13 -6.12 10.53 -25.72
N SER A 14 -6.67 10.71 -24.52
CA SER A 14 -6.25 11.77 -23.59
C SER A 14 -4.90 11.47 -22.92
N ILE A 15 -4.64 10.20 -22.60
CA ILE A 15 -3.40 9.78 -21.91
C ILE A 15 -2.36 9.18 -22.86
N GLY A 16 -2.76 8.80 -24.06
CA GLY A 16 -1.96 8.16 -25.10
C GLY A 16 -0.62 8.84 -25.39
N PRO A 17 -0.55 10.18 -25.53
CA PRO A 17 0.71 10.88 -25.72
C PRO A 17 1.73 10.65 -24.60
N PHE A 18 1.28 10.61 -23.35
CA PHE A 18 2.14 10.32 -22.20
C PHE A 18 2.61 8.86 -22.19
N LEU A 19 1.71 7.93 -22.52
CA LEU A 19 2.02 6.51 -22.61
C LEU A 19 3.04 6.21 -23.73
N LEU A 20 2.88 6.83 -24.89
CA LEU A 20 3.81 6.74 -26.01
C LEU A 20 5.18 7.28 -25.65
N TRP A 21 5.24 8.39 -24.90
CA TRP A 21 6.49 8.95 -24.41
C TRP A 21 7.20 7.99 -23.46
N LEU A 22 6.51 7.41 -22.48
CA LEU A 22 7.09 6.40 -21.57
C LEU A 22 7.59 5.17 -22.34
N ARG A 23 6.82 4.70 -23.31
CA ARG A 23 7.20 3.57 -24.17
C ARG A 23 8.44 3.87 -25.00
N ALA A 24 8.49 5.04 -25.62
CA ALA A 24 9.62 5.45 -26.47
C ALA A 24 10.94 5.57 -25.70
N LEU A 25 10.88 5.92 -24.41
CA LEU A 25 12.04 5.97 -23.53
C LEU A 25 12.54 4.58 -23.06
N GLY A 26 11.85 3.50 -23.43
CA GLY A 26 12.13 2.17 -22.91
C GLY A 26 11.91 2.08 -21.40
N PHE A 27 11.04 2.94 -20.83
CA PHE A 27 10.87 3.04 -19.38
C PHE A 27 10.53 1.70 -18.74
N PHE A 28 9.70 0.88 -19.38
CA PHE A 28 9.19 -0.41 -18.87
C PHE A 28 10.13 -1.61 -19.08
N GLU A 29 11.35 -1.37 -19.57
CA GLU A 29 12.42 -2.36 -19.54
C GLU A 29 12.78 -2.67 -18.08
N TRP A 30 12.90 -3.95 -17.73
CA TRP A 30 13.03 -4.36 -16.32
C TRP A 30 14.24 -3.73 -15.63
N TYR A 31 15.35 -3.56 -16.36
CA TYR A 31 16.57 -2.93 -15.87
C TYR A 31 16.48 -1.40 -15.79
N VAL A 32 15.41 -0.77 -16.31
CA VAL A 32 15.14 0.67 -16.22
C VAL A 32 14.07 0.95 -15.16
N TYR A 33 12.88 0.35 -15.26
CA TYR A 33 11.80 0.67 -14.33
C TYR A 33 12.08 0.18 -12.92
N MET A 34 12.70 -1.00 -12.74
CA MET A 34 12.92 -1.56 -11.40
C MET A 34 13.85 -0.66 -10.58
N PRO A 35 15.03 -0.22 -11.07
CA PRO A 35 15.86 0.73 -10.33
C PRO A 35 15.16 2.06 -10.06
N ILE A 36 14.43 2.62 -11.03
CA ILE A 36 13.73 3.90 -10.87
C ILE A 36 12.63 3.77 -9.80
N MET A 37 11.75 2.77 -9.91
CA MET A 37 10.68 2.56 -8.93
C MET A 37 11.20 2.19 -7.54
N THR A 38 12.35 1.50 -7.48
CA THR A 38 13.07 1.25 -6.22
C THR A 38 13.55 2.57 -5.62
N ALA A 39 14.23 3.42 -6.38
CA ALA A 39 14.71 4.73 -5.91
C ALA A 39 13.55 5.62 -5.43
N VAL A 40 12.44 5.66 -6.18
CA VAL A 40 11.23 6.38 -5.77
C VAL A 40 10.66 5.82 -4.47
N SER A 41 10.58 4.48 -4.34
CA SER A 41 10.08 3.84 -3.12
C SER A 41 10.95 4.15 -1.89
N ILE A 42 12.27 4.22 -2.05
CA ILE A 42 13.22 4.62 -1.00
C ILE A 42 12.97 6.08 -0.60
N GLY A 43 12.80 6.98 -1.56
CA GLY A 43 12.52 8.39 -1.29
C GLY A 43 11.21 8.60 -0.52
N ILE A 44 10.14 7.89 -0.89
CA ILE A 44 8.86 7.90 -0.17
C ILE A 44 9.03 7.32 1.23
N PHE A 45 9.74 6.21 1.36
CA PHE A 45 9.99 5.55 2.63
C PHE A 45 10.79 6.40 3.61
N TRP A 46 11.81 7.14 3.16
CA TRP A 46 12.56 8.05 4.02
C TRP A 46 11.66 9.16 4.59
N LYS A 47 10.84 9.79 3.75
CA LYS A 47 9.86 10.77 4.23
C LYS A 47 8.86 10.15 5.22
N LEU A 48 8.38 8.94 4.94
CA LEU A 48 7.46 8.24 5.83
C LEU A 48 8.13 7.92 7.18
N ARG A 49 9.38 7.47 7.18
CA ARG A 49 10.15 7.20 8.40
C ARG A 49 10.28 8.43 9.28
N ASP A 50 10.60 9.59 8.70
CA ASP A 50 10.73 10.83 9.46
C ASP A 50 9.41 11.21 10.14
N VAL A 51 8.29 11.04 9.44
CA VAL A 51 6.94 11.27 10.00
C VAL A 51 6.62 10.25 11.10
N LEU A 52 6.92 8.97 10.88
CA LEU A 52 6.69 7.89 11.84
C LEU A 52 7.42 8.13 13.17
N ASP A 53 8.65 8.60 13.09
CA ASP A 53 9.50 8.93 14.24
C ASP A 53 8.95 10.16 14.98
N ARG A 54 8.53 11.22 14.28
CA ARG A 54 7.93 12.43 14.88
C ARG A 54 6.58 12.16 15.55
N ASN A 55 5.78 11.27 14.97
CA ASN A 55 4.42 10.95 15.42
C ASN A 55 4.37 9.90 16.54
N GLY A 56 5.52 9.48 17.08
CA GLY A 56 5.62 8.50 18.16
C GLY A 56 5.07 7.12 17.80
N THR A 57 5.05 6.75 16.51
CA THR A 57 4.45 5.48 16.07
C THR A 57 5.14 4.27 16.71
N PHE A 58 6.43 4.40 17.00
CA PHE A 58 7.24 3.36 17.61
C PHE A 58 7.35 3.46 19.13
N ASP A 59 6.66 4.41 19.77
CA ASP A 59 6.73 4.57 21.22
C ASP A 59 5.94 3.46 21.93
N GLY A 60 6.57 2.82 22.92
CA GLY A 60 5.97 1.73 23.69
C GLY A 60 6.17 0.33 23.06
N HIS A 61 5.09 -0.47 22.97
CA HIS A 61 5.14 -1.92 22.69
C HIS A 61 5.66 -2.28 21.29
N ARG A 62 5.73 -1.30 20.37
CA ARG A 62 6.23 -1.50 19.00
C ARG A 62 7.74 -1.27 18.86
N ARG A 63 8.37 -0.64 19.86
CA ARG A 63 9.81 -0.35 19.91
C ARG A 63 10.70 -1.59 19.68
N PRO A 64 10.48 -2.76 20.32
CA PRO A 64 11.34 -3.93 20.10
C PRO A 64 11.22 -4.49 18.67
N ARG A 65 10.11 -4.22 17.97
CA ARG A 65 9.84 -4.71 16.61
C ARG A 65 9.98 -3.62 15.54
N ARG A 66 10.61 -2.48 15.86
CA ARG A 66 10.74 -1.33 14.94
C ARG A 66 11.31 -1.72 13.58
N LYS A 67 12.36 -2.54 13.54
CA LYS A 67 13.00 -2.98 12.28
C LYS A 67 12.03 -3.74 11.37
N LEU A 68 11.24 -4.65 11.94
CA LEU A 68 10.24 -5.43 11.19
C LEU A 68 9.14 -4.52 10.62
N TRP A 69 8.66 -3.56 11.42
CA TRP A 69 7.69 -2.58 10.95
C TRP A 69 8.24 -1.68 9.85
N LEU A 70 9.47 -1.21 9.99
CA LEU A 70 10.13 -0.41 8.95
C LEU A 70 10.28 -1.21 7.65
N ALA A 71 10.61 -2.50 7.72
CA ALA A 71 10.63 -3.38 6.55
C ALA A 71 9.24 -3.52 5.91
N ALA A 72 8.18 -3.71 6.71
CA ALA A 72 6.81 -3.78 6.21
C ALA A 72 6.36 -2.47 5.56
N TYR A 73 6.70 -1.32 6.14
CA TYR A 73 6.39 0.00 5.56
C TYR A 73 7.17 0.27 4.28
N TYR A 74 8.44 -0.13 4.21
CA TYR A 74 9.19 -0.08 2.96
C TYR A 74 8.54 -0.97 1.90
N GLY A 75 8.13 -2.18 2.27
CA GLY A 75 7.40 -3.09 1.39
C GLY A 75 6.12 -2.48 0.81
N LEU A 76 5.40 -1.65 1.58
CA LEU A 76 4.25 -0.89 1.06
C LEU A 76 4.64 0.20 0.07
N CYS A 77 5.67 0.99 0.37
CA CYS A 77 6.17 1.98 -0.57
C CYS A 77 6.58 1.31 -1.89
N PHE A 78 7.28 0.18 -1.80
CA PHE A 78 7.70 -0.61 -2.95
C PHE A 78 6.52 -1.21 -3.71
N LEU A 79 5.54 -1.79 -3.01
CA LEU A 79 4.31 -2.32 -3.62
C LEU A 79 3.55 -1.22 -4.35
N SER A 80 3.40 -0.05 -3.73
CA SER A 80 2.67 1.09 -4.31
C SER A 80 3.30 1.58 -5.62
N THR A 81 4.63 1.73 -5.66
CA THR A 81 5.33 2.21 -6.85
C THR A 81 5.32 1.16 -7.96
N ASN A 82 5.56 -0.12 -7.63
CA ASN A 82 5.59 -1.18 -8.63
C ASN A 82 4.20 -1.54 -9.15
N ALA A 83 3.16 -1.55 -8.29
CA ALA A 83 1.78 -1.71 -8.76
C ALA A 83 1.40 -0.58 -9.73
N LEU A 84 1.80 0.66 -9.44
CA LEU A 84 1.56 1.78 -10.33
C LEU A 84 2.29 1.61 -11.68
N ALA A 85 3.54 1.15 -11.68
CA ALA A 85 4.26 0.80 -12.92
C ALA A 85 3.52 -0.27 -13.72
N VAL A 86 3.08 -1.35 -13.07
CA VAL A 86 2.32 -2.41 -13.74
C VAL A 86 1.02 -1.85 -14.33
N ALA A 87 0.30 -1.01 -13.59
CA ALA A 87 -0.94 -0.39 -14.07
C ALA A 87 -0.71 0.39 -15.37
N PHE A 88 0.32 1.24 -15.43
CA PHE A 88 0.65 1.99 -16.65
C PHE A 88 1.15 1.10 -17.78
N LYS A 89 1.94 0.05 -17.48
CA LYS A 89 2.43 -0.89 -18.48
C LYS A 89 1.28 -1.64 -19.14
N THR A 90 0.35 -2.16 -18.33
CA THR A 90 -0.84 -2.85 -18.85
C THR A 90 -1.71 -1.88 -19.65
N LEU A 91 -1.86 -0.64 -19.22
CA LEU A 91 -2.63 0.36 -19.96
C LEU A 91 -2.00 0.67 -21.34
N ILE A 92 -0.67 0.79 -21.41
CA ILE A 92 0.04 0.89 -22.70
C ILE A 92 -0.30 -0.28 -23.60
N VAL A 93 -0.25 -1.50 -23.06
CA VAL A 93 -0.52 -2.71 -23.83
C VAL A 93 -1.98 -2.72 -24.32
N GLU A 94 -2.93 -2.38 -23.44
CA GLU A 94 -4.36 -2.33 -23.75
C GLU A 94 -4.72 -1.26 -24.81
N GLU A 95 -4.10 -0.09 -24.75
CA GLU A 95 -4.48 1.07 -25.58
C GLU A 95 -3.60 1.24 -26.83
N LEU A 96 -2.38 0.67 -26.86
CA LEU A 96 -1.41 0.89 -27.94
C LEU A 96 -0.99 -0.39 -28.69
N ASP A 97 -1.02 -1.56 -28.05
CA ASP A 97 -0.46 -2.79 -28.64
C ASP A 97 -1.51 -3.77 -29.16
N TYR A 98 -2.71 -3.80 -28.57
CA TYR A 98 -3.73 -4.75 -29.00
C TYR A 98 -4.73 -4.16 -30.00
N PRO A 99 -4.97 -4.83 -31.14
CA PRO A 99 -6.03 -4.46 -32.07
C PRO A 99 -7.43 -4.79 -31.54
N ALA A 100 -7.55 -5.66 -30.52
CA ALA A 100 -8.80 -5.99 -29.84
C ALA A 100 -8.54 -6.31 -28.35
N ARG A 101 -9.40 -5.81 -27.45
CA ARG A 101 -9.26 -5.99 -25.99
C ARG A 101 -9.43 -7.45 -25.58
N VAL A 102 -8.42 -8.05 -24.96
CA VAL A 102 -8.57 -9.34 -24.29
C VAL A 102 -9.23 -9.10 -22.93
N TRP A 103 -10.40 -9.72 -22.72
CA TRP A 103 -11.31 -9.46 -21.59
C TRP A 103 -10.68 -9.53 -20.18
N PHE A 104 -9.63 -10.33 -19.98
CA PHE A 104 -8.94 -10.46 -18.69
C PHE A 104 -7.95 -9.31 -18.43
N GLU A 105 -7.31 -8.78 -19.48
CA GLU A 105 -6.29 -7.73 -19.35
C GLU A 105 -6.90 -6.39 -18.96
N ALA A 106 -8.10 -6.05 -19.46
CA ALA A 106 -8.79 -4.80 -19.17
C ALA A 106 -9.04 -4.51 -17.68
N TYR A 107 -8.98 -5.54 -16.82
CA TYR A 107 -9.14 -5.39 -15.37
C TYR A 107 -7.81 -5.35 -14.62
N VAL A 108 -6.69 -5.69 -15.28
CA VAL A 108 -5.36 -5.72 -14.66
C VAL A 108 -4.90 -4.30 -14.33
N SER A 109 -5.05 -3.33 -15.24
CA SER A 109 -4.68 -1.94 -14.95
C SER A 109 -5.53 -1.32 -13.81
N PRO A 110 -6.88 -1.36 -13.86
CA PRO A 110 -7.72 -0.88 -12.77
C PRO A 110 -7.42 -1.54 -11.40
N LEU A 111 -7.14 -2.85 -11.38
CA LEU A 111 -6.81 -3.56 -10.15
C LEU A 111 -5.51 -3.03 -9.53
N HIS A 112 -4.48 -2.80 -10.33
CA HIS A 112 -3.20 -2.29 -9.83
C HIS A 112 -3.30 -0.83 -9.38
N PHE A 113 -4.08 0.01 -10.08
CA PHE A 113 -4.42 1.35 -9.58
C PHE A 113 -5.15 1.28 -8.24
N TYR A 114 -6.11 0.37 -8.09
CA TYR A 114 -6.83 0.17 -6.84
C TYR A 114 -5.87 -0.23 -5.69
N ILE A 115 -4.95 -1.17 -5.94
CA ILE A 115 -3.90 -1.55 -4.96
C ILE A 115 -3.08 -0.32 -4.55
N THR A 116 -2.59 0.47 -5.52
CA THR A 116 -1.85 1.71 -5.24
C THR A 116 -2.68 2.67 -4.39
N PHE A 117 -3.96 2.90 -4.70
CA PHE A 117 -4.82 3.79 -3.92
C PHE A 117 -5.06 3.28 -2.49
N VAL A 118 -5.26 1.98 -2.30
CA VAL A 118 -5.39 1.38 -0.96
C VAL A 118 -4.11 1.59 -0.15
N VAL A 119 -2.94 1.38 -0.76
CA VAL A 119 -1.65 1.61 -0.07
C VAL A 119 -1.45 3.09 0.26
N LEU A 120 -1.75 4.00 -0.67
CA LEU A 120 -1.67 5.45 -0.43
C LEU A 120 -2.64 5.92 0.66
N ALA A 121 -3.86 5.39 0.70
CA ALA A 121 -4.82 5.64 1.77
C ALA A 121 -4.27 5.19 3.12
N TYR A 122 -3.66 4.01 3.17
CA TYR A 122 -3.03 3.48 4.38
C TYR A 122 -1.84 4.34 4.84
N ILE A 123 -0.94 4.70 3.93
CA ILE A 123 0.18 5.63 4.22
C ILE A 123 -0.36 6.97 4.72
N THR A 124 -1.45 7.48 4.14
CA THR A 124 -2.09 8.74 4.57
C THR A 124 -2.62 8.65 6.00
N VAL A 125 -3.29 7.54 6.36
CA VAL A 125 -3.74 7.28 7.74
C VAL A 125 -2.56 7.26 8.71
N ILE A 126 -1.44 6.65 8.32
CA ILE A 126 -0.22 6.61 9.13
C ILE A 126 0.38 8.00 9.32
N VAL A 127 0.49 8.77 8.24
CA VAL A 127 1.11 10.11 8.23
C VAL A 127 0.30 11.09 9.05
N ARG A 128 -1.02 11.11 8.84
CA ARG A 128 -1.92 12.02 9.54
C ARG A 128 -2.04 11.65 11.01
N ASN A 129 -2.02 10.36 11.31
CA ASN A 129 -2.07 9.82 12.66
C ASN A 129 -3.19 10.45 13.51
N ALA A 130 -4.26 10.91 12.86
CA ALA A 130 -5.37 11.65 13.43
C ALA A 130 -6.61 10.74 13.43
N GLY A 131 -7.48 10.90 14.42
CA GLY A 131 -8.73 10.15 14.53
C GLY A 131 -9.91 10.82 13.82
N GLY A 132 -9.64 11.63 12.79
CA GLY A 132 -10.66 12.43 12.12
C GLY A 132 -11.63 11.60 11.28
N ARG A 133 -12.72 12.23 10.82
CA ARG A 133 -13.71 11.58 9.93
C ARG A 133 -13.09 11.06 8.64
N LEU A 134 -12.19 11.85 8.03
CA LEU A 134 -11.45 11.45 6.84
C LEU A 134 -10.57 10.21 7.10
N ASP A 135 -9.87 10.17 8.23
CA ASP A 135 -8.99 9.05 8.56
C ASP A 135 -9.79 7.76 8.78
N ARG A 136 -10.99 7.86 9.38
CA ARG A 136 -11.93 6.73 9.49
C ARG A 136 -12.45 6.27 8.13
N ALA A 137 -12.78 7.19 7.23
CA ALA A 137 -13.22 6.86 5.87
C ALA A 137 -12.10 6.17 5.06
N LEU A 138 -10.86 6.69 5.15
CA LEU A 138 -9.67 6.05 4.57
C LEU A 138 -9.41 4.69 5.23
N GLY A 139 -9.58 4.56 6.55
CA GLY A 139 -9.48 3.31 7.27
C GLY A 139 -10.48 2.26 6.76
N LEU A 140 -11.74 2.65 6.55
CA LEU A 140 -12.76 1.78 5.96
C LEU A 140 -12.39 1.36 4.53
N PHE A 141 -11.93 2.31 3.71
CA PHE A 141 -11.46 2.02 2.35
C PHE A 141 -10.30 1.00 2.34
N VAL A 142 -9.34 1.15 3.26
CA VAL A 142 -8.26 0.18 3.43
C VAL A 142 -8.77 -1.18 3.91
N GLN A 143 -9.77 -1.23 4.80
CA GLN A 143 -10.37 -2.49 5.24
C GLN A 143 -11.02 -3.26 4.09
N VAL A 144 -11.71 -2.58 3.17
CA VAL A 144 -12.24 -3.23 1.95
C VAL A 144 -11.11 -3.85 1.14
N GLY A 145 -10.01 -3.11 0.94
CA GLY A 145 -8.83 -3.63 0.25
C GLY A 145 -8.19 -4.82 0.94
N LEU A 146 -8.10 -4.81 2.28
CA LEU A 146 -7.59 -5.94 3.07
C LEU A 146 -8.50 -7.16 2.95
N ILE A 147 -9.82 -7.00 2.99
CA ILE A 147 -10.77 -8.11 2.82
C ILE A 147 -10.57 -8.76 1.45
N LEU A 148 -10.51 -7.97 0.37
CA LEU A 148 -10.23 -8.50 -0.97
C LEU A 148 -8.88 -9.21 -1.04
N GLY A 149 -7.84 -8.63 -0.41
CA GLY A 149 -6.53 -9.27 -0.31
C GLY A 149 -6.58 -10.61 0.42
N TYR A 150 -7.29 -10.69 1.55
CA TYR A 150 -7.52 -11.94 2.27
C TYR A 150 -8.27 -12.96 1.41
N SER A 151 -9.29 -12.55 0.66
CA SER A 151 -10.00 -13.45 -0.25
C SER A 151 -9.06 -14.07 -1.28
N VAL A 152 -8.14 -13.28 -1.85
CA VAL A 152 -7.09 -13.80 -2.75
C VAL A 152 -6.15 -14.75 -2.01
N GLY A 153 -5.65 -14.37 -0.83
CA GLY A 153 -4.75 -15.21 -0.04
C GLY A 153 -5.38 -16.56 0.32
N LEU A 154 -6.63 -16.56 0.77
CA LEU A 154 -7.40 -17.77 1.07
C LEU A 154 -7.68 -18.59 -0.18
N PHE A 155 -8.06 -17.96 -1.29
CA PHE A 155 -8.24 -18.66 -2.56
C PHE A 155 -6.99 -19.45 -2.94
N ARG A 156 -5.80 -18.84 -2.85
CA ARG A 156 -4.54 -19.52 -3.14
C ARG A 156 -4.26 -20.68 -2.18
N ILE A 157 -4.48 -20.49 -0.88
CA ILE A 157 -4.29 -21.56 0.12
C ILE A 157 -5.16 -22.78 -0.17
N PHE A 158 -6.42 -22.57 -0.58
CA PHE A 158 -7.38 -23.66 -0.77
C PHE A 158 -7.40 -24.26 -2.18
N ASN A 159 -6.88 -23.56 -3.20
CA ASN A 159 -6.97 -23.97 -4.61
C ASN A 159 -5.62 -24.24 -5.28
N GLU A 160 -4.50 -23.82 -4.69
CA GLU A 160 -3.16 -24.06 -5.23
C GLU A 160 -2.42 -25.12 -4.39
N PRO A 161 -1.58 -25.96 -5.02
CA PRO A 161 -0.75 -26.92 -4.28
C PRO A 161 0.17 -26.19 -3.31
N ILE A 162 0.49 -26.80 -2.17
CA ILE A 162 1.43 -26.23 -1.19
C ILE A 162 2.83 -26.77 -1.48
N SER A 163 3.73 -25.89 -1.93
CA SER A 163 5.13 -26.24 -2.17
C SER A 163 6.05 -25.14 -1.64
N LEU A 164 6.90 -25.47 -0.66
CA LEU A 164 7.89 -24.53 -0.13
C LEU A 164 8.98 -24.17 -1.15
N ALA A 165 9.17 -24.99 -2.18
CA ALA A 165 10.13 -24.74 -3.25
C ALA A 165 9.58 -23.79 -4.32
N ASP A 166 8.25 -23.62 -4.39
CA ASP A 166 7.59 -22.76 -5.36
C ASP A 166 6.93 -21.57 -4.66
N PRO A 167 7.48 -20.35 -4.79
CA PRO A 167 6.91 -19.15 -4.19
C PRO A 167 5.60 -18.70 -4.85
N THR A 168 5.18 -19.33 -5.95
CA THR A 168 3.88 -19.10 -6.61
C THR A 168 2.84 -20.13 -6.21
N SER A 169 3.16 -21.03 -5.29
CA SER A 169 2.24 -22.01 -4.74
C SER A 169 1.30 -21.40 -3.69
N GLY A 170 0.43 -22.22 -3.09
CA GLY A 170 -0.45 -21.82 -1.99
C GLY A 170 0.31 -21.25 -0.77
N VAL A 171 1.63 -21.47 -0.66
CA VAL A 171 2.52 -20.84 0.33
C VAL A 171 2.46 -19.31 0.26
N SER A 172 2.39 -18.74 -0.94
CA SER A 172 2.24 -17.30 -1.12
C SER A 172 0.95 -16.75 -0.50
N GLY A 173 -0.13 -17.54 -0.51
CA GLY A 173 -1.39 -17.20 0.15
C GLY A 173 -1.22 -17.05 1.66
N PHE A 174 -0.47 -17.95 2.32
CA PHE A 174 -0.16 -17.81 3.75
C PHE A 174 0.67 -16.56 4.04
N VAL A 175 1.68 -16.28 3.21
CA VAL A 175 2.52 -15.08 3.34
C VAL A 175 1.67 -13.81 3.20
N LEU A 176 0.79 -13.75 2.20
CA LEU A 176 -0.15 -12.64 2.01
C LEU A 176 -1.07 -12.45 3.21
N CYS A 177 -1.71 -13.52 3.70
CA CYS A 177 -2.59 -13.46 4.87
C CYS A 177 -1.85 -12.96 6.13
N ALA A 178 -0.63 -13.45 6.37
CA ALA A 178 0.19 -13.00 7.49
C ALA A 178 0.59 -11.51 7.35
N TRP A 179 0.90 -11.08 6.13
CA TRP A 179 1.20 -9.69 5.84
C TRP A 179 -0.01 -8.79 6.08
N PHE A 180 -1.19 -9.14 5.56
CA PHE A 180 -2.43 -8.40 5.79
C PHE A 180 -2.82 -8.36 7.27
N ALA A 181 -2.55 -9.43 8.03
CA ALA A 181 -2.80 -9.47 9.47
C ALA A 181 -1.96 -8.44 10.23
N CYS A 182 -0.70 -8.24 9.81
CA CYS A 182 0.14 -7.20 10.38
C CYS A 182 -0.49 -5.82 10.19
N PHE A 183 -0.95 -5.48 8.99
CA PHE A 183 -1.55 -4.16 8.72
C PHE A 183 -2.91 -3.98 9.37
N ASN A 184 -3.73 -5.03 9.40
CA ASN A 184 -5.01 -4.98 10.09
C ASN A 184 -4.82 -4.73 11.59
N TYR A 185 -3.84 -5.39 12.21
CA TYR A 185 -3.46 -5.13 13.59
C TYR A 185 -2.93 -3.69 13.79
N ASP A 186 -2.17 -3.15 12.84
CA ASP A 186 -1.70 -1.76 12.91
C ASP A 186 -2.87 -0.76 12.93
N LEU A 187 -3.84 -0.94 12.01
CA LEU A 187 -5.07 -0.15 11.92
C LEU A 187 -5.90 -0.25 13.20
N TYR A 188 -6.13 -1.47 13.69
CA TYR A 188 -6.89 -1.70 14.92
C TYR A 188 -6.30 -0.92 16.10
N GLN A 189 -4.98 -0.98 16.28
CA GLN A 189 -4.30 -0.26 17.35
C GLN A 189 -4.40 1.27 17.20
N ARG A 190 -4.45 1.79 15.96
CA ARG A 190 -4.60 3.23 15.71
C ARG A 190 -6.00 3.75 15.99
N PHE A 191 -7.04 3.02 15.57
CA PHE A 191 -8.42 3.46 15.73
C PHE A 191 -9.02 3.07 17.09
N VAL A 192 -8.86 1.82 17.52
CA VAL A 192 -9.48 1.30 18.75
C VAL A 192 -8.55 1.42 19.95
N GLY A 193 -7.27 1.08 19.76
CA GLY A 193 -6.26 1.12 20.83
C GLY A 193 -6.01 2.52 21.42
N ARG A 194 -6.22 3.58 20.63
CA ARG A 194 -6.07 4.97 21.09
C ARG A 194 -7.29 5.49 21.82
N GLU A 195 -8.50 5.21 21.34
CA GLU A 195 -9.74 5.57 22.05
C GLU A 195 -9.74 4.95 23.46
N SER A 196 -9.24 3.72 23.58
CA SER A 196 -9.10 3.01 24.86
C SER A 196 -8.07 3.66 25.81
N ARG A 197 -7.01 4.31 25.29
CA ARG A 197 -6.02 5.04 26.11
C ARG A 197 -6.46 6.46 26.45
N ALA A 198 -7.17 7.12 25.55
CA ALA A 198 -7.73 8.45 25.79
C ALA A 198 -8.88 8.40 26.82
N GLN A 199 -9.66 7.31 26.83
CA GLN A 199 -10.70 7.07 27.85
C GLN A 199 -10.14 6.62 29.20
N ARG A 200 -8.97 5.96 29.23
CA ARG A 200 -8.18 5.72 30.45
C ARG A 200 -7.41 6.97 30.87
N GLY A 201 -8.11 8.10 31.00
CA GLY A 201 -7.54 9.38 31.44
C GLY A 201 -6.63 9.20 32.66
N PRO A 202 -5.69 10.13 32.91
CA PRO A 202 -4.63 9.97 33.92
C PRO A 202 -5.23 9.69 35.29
N SER A 203 -5.35 8.41 35.62
CA SER A 203 -5.69 7.98 36.97
C SER A 203 -4.42 8.20 37.79
N ILE A 204 -4.50 9.16 38.70
CA ILE A 204 -3.60 9.39 39.84
C ILE A 204 -2.41 10.32 39.54
N LEU A 205 -2.70 11.62 39.45
CA LEU A 205 -1.87 12.67 40.04
C LEU A 205 -2.81 13.71 40.66
N ARG A 206 -3.53 13.30 41.70
CA ARG A 206 -4.19 14.22 42.63
C ARG A 206 -3.74 13.87 44.04
N THR A 207 -3.27 14.91 44.71
CA THR A 207 -3.02 15.07 46.15
C THR A 207 -1.82 14.33 46.77
N ARG A 208 -0.64 14.97 46.69
CA ARG A 208 0.09 15.31 47.92
C ARG A 208 0.24 16.83 47.96
N GLY A 209 -0.54 17.46 48.83
CA GLY A 209 -0.43 18.90 49.09
C GLY A 209 0.91 19.23 49.76
N PRO A 210 1.28 20.52 49.83
CA PRO A 210 2.50 20.95 50.47
C PRO A 210 2.38 20.72 51.99
N GLY A 211 3.12 19.76 52.51
CA GLY A 211 3.36 19.65 53.94
C GLY A 211 4.26 20.79 54.41
N ARG A 212 3.67 21.95 54.69
CA ARG A 212 4.20 22.88 55.68
C ARG A 212 3.64 22.45 57.03
N LEU A 213 4.50 21.95 57.91
CA LEU A 213 4.32 22.13 59.34
C LEU A 213 5.67 22.59 59.91
N SER A 214 5.55 23.70 60.62
CA SER A 214 6.48 24.38 61.51
C SER A 214 7.17 23.46 62.51
#